data_AF-A0A0A0J1A0-F1
#
_entry.id   AF-A0A0A0J1A0-F1
#
_cell.length_a   1.000
_cell.length_b   1.000
_cell.length_c   1.000
_cell.angle_alpha   90.00
_cell.angle_beta   90.00
_cell.angle_gamma   90.00
#
_symmetry.space_group_name_H-M   'P 1'
#
loop_
_entity.id
_entity.type
_entity.pdbx_description
1 polymer ?
#
loop_
_entity_poly.entity_id
_entity_poly.type
_entity_poly.pdbx_seq_one_letter_code
_entity_poly.pdbx_strand_id
1 'polypeptide(L)'
;MDVQLQRTSEDGEQAVPSTSDLSLPVFKLSDLGTAGLKRWYRLYDDHILRRAIEPAVEVINGASRFREPQLIMAAMSLEAAGHYRDPLRRPRRTLAEQIERCLAATEHDWSAIGTEAGIARAIAKTTNDLKHADRPNRPNGVELAVITNLAKLVMRMQVLDLLCIPPKVKQGFTRTNAVYQVVEKFRLNGVQVLEDGTLKREV
;
A
#
# COMPACT_ATOMS: atom_id res chain seq x y z
N MET A 1 14.08 -22.09 15.06
CA MET A 1 14.61 -22.11 13.68
C MET A 1 13.56 -21.40 12.85
N ASP A 2 13.81 -20.14 12.51
CA ASP A 2 12.83 -19.32 11.81
C ASP A 2 12.85 -19.67 10.33
N VAL A 3 11.74 -20.23 9.84
CA VAL A 3 11.60 -20.61 8.44
C VAL A 3 11.23 -19.36 7.65
N GLN A 4 12.18 -18.85 6.88
CA GLN A 4 11.96 -17.78 5.89
C GLN A 4 11.61 -18.44 4.56
N LEU A 5 10.49 -18.04 3.95
CA LEU A 5 10.04 -18.59 2.67
C LEU A 5 10.67 -17.78 1.54
N GLN A 6 11.52 -18.44 0.74
CA GLN A 6 12.28 -17.86 -0.36
C GLN A 6 11.87 -18.56 -1.67
N ARG A 7 11.74 -17.79 -2.77
CA ARG A 7 11.22 -18.30 -4.05
C ARG A 7 12.34 -18.64 -5.05
N THR A 8 13.46 -17.95 -4.98
CA THR A 8 14.68 -18.22 -5.75
C THR A 8 15.90 -18.30 -4.83
N SER A 9 17.01 -18.83 -5.34
CA SER A 9 18.29 -18.81 -4.61
C SER A 9 18.79 -17.38 -4.34
N GLU A 10 18.47 -16.43 -5.23
CA GLU A 10 18.80 -15.00 -5.10
C GLU A 10 17.96 -14.32 -4.00
N ASP A 11 16.73 -14.76 -3.75
CA ASP A 11 15.93 -14.29 -2.61
C ASP A 11 16.59 -14.62 -1.26
N GLY A 12 17.43 -15.66 -1.24
CA GLY A 12 18.23 -16.04 -0.08
C GLY A 12 19.42 -15.11 0.21
N GLU A 13 19.80 -14.28 -0.76
CA GLU A 13 20.86 -13.27 -0.60
C GLU A 13 20.30 -11.91 -0.17
N GLN A 14 18.96 -11.75 -0.13
CA GLN A 14 18.36 -10.50 0.33
C GLN A 14 18.67 -10.24 1.80
N ALA A 15 19.00 -8.98 2.11
CA ALA A 15 19.25 -8.55 3.48
C ALA A 15 18.04 -8.89 4.36
N VAL A 16 18.28 -9.63 5.44
CA VAL A 16 17.26 -9.90 6.46
C VAL A 16 16.71 -8.55 6.93
N PRO A 17 15.39 -8.31 6.84
CA PRO A 17 14.80 -7.06 7.29
C PRO A 17 15.20 -6.79 8.73
N SER A 18 15.47 -5.53 9.07
CA SER A 18 15.90 -5.20 10.43
C SER A 18 14.82 -5.61 11.43
N THR A 19 15.21 -6.02 12.65
CA THR A 19 14.26 -6.42 13.69
C THR A 19 13.27 -5.29 14.03
N SER A 20 13.66 -4.03 13.83
CA SER A 20 12.76 -2.87 13.92
C SER A 20 11.70 -2.85 12.82
N ASP A 21 11.99 -3.29 11.60
CA ASP A 21 11.01 -3.40 10.52
C ASP A 21 10.04 -4.57 10.74
N LEU A 22 10.51 -5.62 11.43
CA LEU A 22 9.71 -6.77 11.87
C LEU A 22 9.00 -6.56 13.22
N SER A 23 9.30 -5.48 13.95
CA SER A 23 8.75 -5.21 15.29
C SER A 23 7.25 -4.89 15.28
N LEU A 24 6.70 -4.55 14.11
CA LEU A 24 5.29 -4.29 13.87
C LEU A 24 4.79 -5.19 12.72
N PRO A 25 4.76 -6.52 12.92
CA PRO A 25 4.29 -7.43 11.90
C PRO A 25 2.79 -7.19 11.69
N VAL A 26 2.37 -7.15 10.42
CA VAL A 26 0.96 -6.91 10.05
C VAL A 26 0.05 -8.00 10.65
N PHE A 27 0.56 -9.22 10.75
CA PHE A 27 -0.01 -10.38 11.44
C PHE A 27 1.09 -11.46 11.58
N LYS A 28 0.87 -12.44 12.44
CA LYS A 28 1.72 -13.64 12.57
C LYS A 28 1.21 -14.76 11.67
N LEU A 29 2.07 -15.71 11.29
CA LEU A 29 1.65 -16.88 10.50
C LEU A 29 0.52 -17.68 11.19
N SER A 30 0.55 -17.75 12.53
CA SER A 30 -0.52 -18.36 13.35
C SER A 30 -1.89 -17.71 13.15
N ASP A 31 -1.92 -16.43 12.76
CA ASP A 31 -3.15 -15.65 12.63
C ASP A 31 -3.90 -15.95 11.32
N LEU A 32 -3.22 -16.53 10.33
CA LEU A 32 -3.84 -16.96 9.06
C LEU A 32 -4.84 -18.11 9.28
N GLY A 33 -4.55 -18.99 10.23
CA GLY A 33 -5.23 -20.27 10.39
C GLY A 33 -5.22 -21.11 9.10
N THR A 34 -5.97 -22.21 9.11
CA THR A 34 -6.02 -23.14 7.97
C THR A 34 -6.61 -22.49 6.71
N ALA A 35 -7.60 -21.61 6.86
CA ALA A 35 -8.26 -20.94 5.74
C ALA A 35 -7.31 -19.95 5.04
N GLY A 36 -6.63 -19.10 5.81
CA GLY A 36 -5.65 -18.15 5.28
C GLY A 36 -4.46 -18.84 4.63
N LEU A 37 -3.96 -19.94 5.20
CA LEU A 37 -2.88 -20.73 4.59
C LEU A 37 -3.29 -21.36 3.25
N LYS A 38 -4.49 -21.96 3.17
CA LYS A 38 -5.02 -22.49 1.90
C LYS A 38 -5.22 -21.38 0.87
N ARG A 39 -5.67 -20.21 1.30
CA ARG A 39 -5.85 -19.04 0.44
C ARG A 39 -4.50 -18.55 -0.06
N TRP A 40 -3.53 -18.39 0.83
CA TRP A 40 -2.17 -17.98 0.50
C TRP A 40 -1.53 -18.91 -0.53
N TYR A 41 -1.64 -20.23 -0.36
CA TYR A 41 -1.14 -21.21 -1.35
C TYR A 41 -1.75 -20.98 -2.75
N ARG A 42 -3.07 -20.76 -2.84
CA ARG A 42 -3.74 -20.49 -4.12
C ARG A 42 -3.31 -19.16 -4.72
N LEU A 43 -3.10 -18.16 -3.87
CA LEU A 43 -2.68 -16.82 -4.28
C LEU A 43 -1.21 -16.78 -4.73
N TYR A 44 -0.36 -17.68 -4.23
CA TYR A 44 1.04 -17.75 -4.58
C TYR A 44 1.30 -18.06 -6.07
N ASP A 45 0.38 -18.81 -6.69
CA ASP A 45 0.42 -19.19 -8.10
C ASP A 45 -0.37 -18.23 -9.02
N ASP A 46 -1.03 -17.22 -8.44
CA ASP A 46 -1.84 -16.27 -9.20
C ASP A 46 -0.96 -15.17 -9.81
N HIS A 47 -0.69 -15.28 -11.11
CA HIS A 47 0.16 -14.33 -11.84
C HIS A 47 -0.35 -12.88 -11.83
N ILE A 48 -1.67 -12.65 -11.70
CA ILE A 48 -2.24 -11.29 -11.65
C ILE A 48 -1.95 -10.69 -10.28
N LEU A 49 -2.14 -11.47 -9.22
CA LEU A 49 -1.79 -11.04 -7.88
C LEU A 49 -0.29 -10.80 -7.74
N ARG A 50 0.53 -11.66 -8.33
CA ARG A 50 1.99 -11.54 -8.30
C ARG A 50 2.48 -10.16 -8.77
N ARG A 51 1.88 -9.63 -9.86
CA ARG A 51 2.15 -8.26 -10.34
C ARG A 51 1.83 -7.17 -9.31
N ALA A 52 0.88 -7.41 -8.42
CA ALA A 52 0.55 -6.49 -7.34
C ALA A 52 1.53 -6.60 -6.16
N ILE A 53 1.96 -7.82 -5.82
CA ILE A 53 2.75 -8.08 -4.61
C ILE A 53 4.24 -7.78 -4.79
N GLU A 54 4.86 -8.17 -5.91
CA GLU A 54 6.32 -8.08 -6.06
C GLU A 54 6.85 -6.64 -5.92
N PRO A 55 6.30 -5.61 -6.60
CA PRO A 55 6.79 -4.24 -6.44
C PRO A 55 6.53 -3.70 -5.03
N ALA A 56 5.47 -4.16 -4.37
CA ALA A 56 5.14 -3.75 -3.02
C ALA A 56 6.17 -4.31 -2.01
N VAL A 57 6.56 -5.57 -2.17
CA VAL A 57 7.58 -6.23 -1.33
C VAL A 57 8.92 -5.51 -1.47
N GLU A 58 9.37 -5.24 -2.70
CA GLU A 58 10.59 -4.48 -2.98
C GLU A 58 10.59 -3.11 -2.27
N VAL A 59 9.51 -2.37 -2.42
CA VAL A 59 9.34 -1.02 -1.85
C VAL A 59 9.28 -1.04 -0.32
N ILE A 60 8.65 -2.06 0.26
CA ILE A 60 8.54 -2.24 1.71
C ILE A 60 9.89 -2.66 2.30
N ASN A 61 10.63 -3.53 1.61
CA ASN A 61 11.94 -4.02 2.04
C ASN A 61 13.08 -3.02 1.76
N GLY A 62 12.78 -1.84 1.21
CA GLY A 62 13.74 -0.75 1.09
C GLY A 62 14.59 -0.76 -0.17
N ALA A 63 14.09 -1.35 -1.27
CA ALA A 63 14.77 -1.37 -2.57
C ALA A 63 15.19 0.02 -3.11
N SER A 64 14.59 1.11 -2.59
CA SER A 64 15.02 2.47 -2.90
C SER A 64 15.02 3.36 -1.67
N ARG A 65 16.08 4.18 -1.52
CA ARG A 65 16.15 5.25 -0.52
C ARG A 65 15.33 6.48 -0.93
N PHE A 66 15.08 6.67 -2.22
CA PHE A 66 14.35 7.81 -2.76
C PHE A 66 12.84 7.56 -2.70
N ARG A 67 12.04 8.62 -2.51
CA ARG A 67 10.59 8.50 -2.35
C ARG A 67 9.87 8.37 -3.68
N GLU A 68 10.38 8.98 -4.74
CA GLU A 68 9.78 8.94 -6.07
C GLU A 68 9.69 7.50 -6.61
N PRO A 69 10.76 6.68 -6.61
CA PRO A 69 10.66 5.30 -7.05
C PRO A 69 9.77 4.47 -6.12
N GLN A 70 9.80 4.74 -4.80
CA GLN A 70 8.92 4.07 -3.85
C GLN A 70 7.44 4.33 -4.16
N LEU A 71 7.06 5.58 -4.45
CA LEU A 71 5.68 5.92 -4.79
C LEU A 71 5.26 5.28 -6.11
N ILE A 72 6.10 5.34 -7.15
CA ILE A 72 5.79 4.76 -8.46
C ILE A 72 5.52 3.27 -8.34
N MET A 73 6.40 2.52 -7.66
CA MET A 73 6.25 1.09 -7.47
C MET A 73 5.05 0.75 -6.57
N ALA A 74 4.81 1.49 -5.49
CA ALA A 74 3.62 1.31 -4.65
C ALA A 74 2.31 1.57 -5.43
N ALA A 75 2.29 2.60 -6.27
CA ALA A 75 1.13 2.90 -7.12
C ALA A 75 0.89 1.83 -8.19
N MET A 76 1.95 1.27 -8.79
CA MET A 76 1.83 0.12 -9.71
C MET A 76 1.24 -1.11 -9.00
N SER A 77 1.67 -1.37 -7.77
CA SER A 77 1.10 -2.43 -6.93
C SER A 77 -0.38 -2.21 -6.64
N LEU A 78 -0.77 -0.98 -6.29
CA LEU A 78 -2.18 -0.63 -6.04
C LEU A 78 -3.03 -0.72 -7.32
N GLU A 79 -2.50 -0.33 -8.47
CA GLU A 79 -3.18 -0.49 -9.77
C GLU A 79 -3.49 -1.96 -10.05
N ALA A 80 -2.49 -2.82 -9.90
CA ALA A 80 -2.64 -4.26 -10.08
C ALA A 80 -3.58 -4.89 -9.04
N ALA A 81 -3.50 -4.45 -7.77
CA ALA A 81 -4.42 -4.90 -6.72
C ALA A 81 -5.87 -4.47 -7.00
N GLY A 82 -6.10 -3.23 -7.44
CA GLY A 82 -7.43 -2.76 -7.83
C GLY A 82 -7.99 -3.54 -9.03
N HIS A 83 -7.14 -3.84 -10.02
CA HIS A 83 -7.51 -4.70 -11.15
C HIS A 83 -7.85 -6.13 -10.69
N TYR A 84 -7.07 -6.69 -9.78
CA TYR A 84 -7.31 -8.00 -9.20
C TYR A 84 -8.66 -8.10 -8.49
N ARG A 85 -9.08 -7.02 -7.83
CA ARG A 85 -10.34 -6.89 -7.12
C ARG A 85 -11.54 -6.65 -8.02
N ASP A 86 -11.35 -6.27 -9.28
CA ASP A 86 -12.43 -6.10 -10.25
C ASP A 86 -12.94 -7.49 -10.69
N PRO A 87 -14.18 -7.89 -10.34
CA PRO A 87 -14.72 -9.19 -10.74
C PRO A 87 -14.77 -9.36 -12.25
N LEU A 88 -14.88 -8.26 -12.99
CA LEU A 88 -14.95 -8.22 -14.44
C LEU A 88 -13.59 -7.97 -15.10
N ARG A 89 -12.53 -7.74 -14.29
CA ARG A 89 -11.16 -7.44 -14.75
C ARG A 89 -11.14 -6.45 -15.91
N ARG A 90 -11.94 -5.38 -15.82
CA ARG A 90 -12.14 -4.46 -16.95
C ARG A 90 -10.80 -3.80 -17.31
N PRO A 91 -10.41 -3.80 -18.60
CA PRO A 91 -9.20 -3.12 -19.02
C PRO A 91 -9.38 -1.59 -18.97
N ARG A 92 -8.25 -0.87 -18.94
CA ARG A 92 -8.19 0.60 -19.12
C ARG A 92 -8.94 1.43 -18.07
N ARG A 93 -9.04 0.94 -16.83
CA ARG A 93 -9.41 1.79 -15.69
C ARG A 93 -8.28 2.75 -15.36
N THR A 94 -8.64 3.94 -14.88
CA THR A 94 -7.68 4.92 -14.39
C THR A 94 -7.00 4.44 -13.11
N LEU A 95 -5.80 4.94 -12.85
CA LEU A 95 -5.08 4.65 -11.60
C LEU A 95 -5.91 5.01 -10.35
N ALA A 96 -6.62 6.13 -10.38
CA ALA A 96 -7.49 6.57 -9.29
C ALA A 96 -8.61 5.54 -9.01
N GLU A 97 -9.34 5.09 -10.03
CA GLU A 97 -10.41 4.08 -9.86
C GLU A 97 -9.88 2.77 -9.26
N GLN A 98 -8.66 2.37 -9.61
CA GLN A 98 -8.05 1.15 -9.06
C GLN A 98 -7.63 1.32 -7.60
N ILE A 99 -7.08 2.50 -7.25
CA ILE A 99 -6.71 2.81 -5.87
C ILE A 99 -7.96 2.95 -4.98
N GLU A 100 -9.04 3.55 -5.49
CA GLU A 100 -10.31 3.70 -4.78
C GLU A 100 -10.88 2.33 -4.37
N ARG A 101 -10.83 1.34 -5.29
CA ARG A 101 -11.21 -0.05 -4.96
C ARG A 101 -10.34 -0.67 -3.86
N CYS A 102 -9.06 -0.33 -3.82
CA CYS A 102 -8.17 -0.78 -2.77
C CYS A 102 -8.53 -0.15 -1.42
N LEU A 103 -8.86 1.15 -1.41
CA LEU A 103 -9.29 1.88 -0.21
C LEU A 103 -10.60 1.33 0.34
N ALA A 104 -11.62 1.17 -0.50
CA ALA A 104 -12.91 0.61 -0.10
C ALA A 104 -12.76 -0.79 0.53
N ALA A 105 -11.85 -1.61 0.00
CA ALA A 105 -11.58 -2.95 0.53
C ALA A 105 -10.84 -2.97 1.87
N THR A 106 -10.32 -1.83 2.35
CA THR A 106 -9.68 -1.75 3.67
C THR A 106 -10.69 -1.67 4.82
N GLU A 107 -11.92 -1.23 4.54
CA GLU A 107 -12.94 -0.94 5.57
C GLU A 107 -12.42 0.00 6.69
N HIS A 108 -11.40 0.81 6.39
CA HIS A 108 -10.80 1.75 7.32
C HIS A 108 -11.44 3.13 7.18
N ASP A 109 -11.63 3.83 8.31
CA ASP A 109 -12.08 5.21 8.30
C ASP A 109 -10.91 6.14 7.93
N TRP A 110 -10.97 6.69 6.72
CA TRP A 110 -9.95 7.60 6.18
C TRP A 110 -10.24 9.08 6.44
N SER A 111 -11.34 9.43 7.13
CA SER A 111 -11.83 10.81 7.29
C SER A 111 -10.82 11.79 7.88
N ALA A 112 -9.88 11.30 8.69
CA ALA A 112 -8.78 12.10 9.23
C ALA A 112 -7.78 12.61 8.17
N ILE A 113 -7.76 12.00 6.98
CA ILE A 113 -6.91 12.37 5.84
C ILE A 113 -7.75 13.02 4.72
N GLY A 114 -8.89 12.40 4.39
CA GLY A 114 -9.79 12.82 3.32
C GLY A 114 -10.82 11.75 2.98
N THR A 115 -11.55 11.93 1.88
CA THR A 115 -12.45 10.90 1.34
C THR A 115 -11.65 9.82 0.60
N GLU A 116 -12.21 8.61 0.45
CA GLU A 116 -11.55 7.54 -0.30
C GLU A 116 -11.27 7.96 -1.76
N ALA A 117 -12.23 8.62 -2.40
CA ALA A 117 -12.08 9.14 -3.76
C ALA A 117 -11.03 10.25 -3.84
N GLY A 118 -11.01 11.18 -2.89
CA GLY A 118 -9.99 12.23 -2.80
C GLY A 118 -8.58 11.64 -2.61
N ILE A 119 -8.42 10.67 -1.70
CA ILE A 119 -7.15 9.98 -1.47
C ILE A 119 -6.68 9.23 -2.72
N ALA A 120 -7.59 8.51 -3.38
CA ALA A 120 -7.27 7.80 -4.61
C ALA A 120 -6.79 8.75 -5.71
N ARG A 121 -7.49 9.89 -5.89
CA ARG A 121 -7.09 10.94 -6.82
C ARG A 121 -5.76 11.56 -6.43
N ALA A 122 -5.50 11.82 -5.15
CA ALA A 122 -4.24 12.39 -4.68
C ALA A 122 -3.05 11.47 -4.99
N ILE A 123 -3.13 10.19 -4.63
CA ILE A 123 -2.06 9.22 -4.93
C ILE A 123 -1.85 9.12 -6.44
N ALA A 124 -2.92 9.03 -7.23
CA ALA A 124 -2.82 8.96 -8.69
C ALA A 124 -2.20 10.21 -9.30
N LYS A 125 -2.65 11.40 -8.87
CA LYS A 125 -2.15 12.69 -9.35
C LYS A 125 -0.68 12.87 -9.00
N THR A 126 -0.28 12.68 -7.74
CA THR A 126 1.13 12.77 -7.32
C THR A 126 2.01 11.78 -8.09
N THR A 127 1.51 10.56 -8.35
CA THR A 127 2.24 9.57 -9.15
C THR A 127 2.41 10.04 -10.60
N ASN A 128 1.36 10.57 -11.23
CA ASN A 128 1.41 11.07 -12.60
C ASN A 128 2.30 12.32 -12.73
N ASP A 129 2.27 13.21 -11.74
CA ASP A 129 3.12 14.39 -11.63
C ASP A 129 4.62 14.01 -11.56
N LEU A 130 4.96 12.82 -11.06
CA LEU A 130 6.33 12.28 -11.09
C LEU A 130 6.69 11.57 -12.40
N LYS A 131 5.73 10.88 -13.03
CA LYS A 131 5.96 10.09 -14.25
C LYS A 131 6.16 10.95 -15.50
N HIS A 132 5.53 12.12 -15.53
CA HIS A 132 5.48 12.98 -16.71
C HIS A 132 6.30 14.24 -16.48
N ALA A 133 7.40 14.38 -17.23
CA ALA A 133 8.36 15.48 -17.08
C ALA A 133 7.79 16.87 -17.39
N ASP A 134 6.68 16.93 -18.14
CA ASP A 134 5.98 18.14 -18.56
C ASP A 134 4.91 18.61 -17.55
N ARG A 135 4.75 17.91 -16.43
CA ARG A 135 3.78 18.32 -15.39
C ARG A 135 4.29 19.54 -14.64
N PRO A 136 3.48 20.62 -14.55
CA PRO A 136 3.93 21.90 -14.00
C PRO A 136 4.16 21.86 -12.48
N ASN A 137 3.51 20.92 -11.79
CA ASN A 137 3.49 20.85 -10.34
C ASN A 137 4.18 19.56 -9.87
N ARG A 138 5.45 19.66 -9.50
CA ARG A 138 6.16 18.56 -8.82
C ARG A 138 5.81 18.59 -7.33
N PRO A 139 5.43 17.46 -6.70
CA PRO A 139 5.13 17.44 -5.28
C PRO A 139 6.36 17.86 -4.46
N ASN A 140 6.15 18.64 -3.42
CA ASN A 140 7.22 18.96 -2.48
C ASN A 140 7.59 17.72 -1.63
N GLY A 141 8.72 17.80 -0.92
CA GLY A 141 9.22 16.67 -0.13
C GLY A 141 8.24 16.16 0.94
N VAL A 142 7.42 17.05 1.51
CA VAL A 142 6.40 16.69 2.52
C VAL A 142 5.26 15.93 1.87
N GLU A 143 4.67 16.47 0.80
CA GLU A 143 3.59 15.85 0.02
C GLU A 143 4.00 14.47 -0.48
N LEU A 144 5.20 14.39 -1.05
CA LEU A 144 5.74 13.13 -1.55
C LEU A 144 5.91 12.12 -0.41
N ALA A 145 6.40 12.55 0.76
CA ALA A 145 6.58 11.65 1.90
C ALA A 145 5.24 11.13 2.45
N VAL A 146 4.23 11.99 2.64
CA VAL A 146 2.94 11.57 3.19
C VAL A 146 2.17 10.67 2.21
N ILE A 147 2.17 11.00 0.92
CA ILE A 147 1.54 10.18 -0.12
C ILE A 147 2.24 8.83 -0.29
N THR A 148 3.58 8.79 -0.28
CA THR A 148 4.32 7.54 -0.36
C THR A 148 3.99 6.62 0.81
N ASN A 149 3.96 7.15 2.03
CA ASN A 149 3.66 6.36 3.22
C ASN A 149 2.21 5.86 3.21
N LEU A 150 1.26 6.69 2.74
CA LEU A 150 -0.13 6.30 2.58
C LEU A 150 -0.29 5.19 1.54
N ALA A 151 0.30 5.32 0.36
CA ALA A 151 0.25 4.28 -0.67
C ALA A 151 0.82 2.94 -0.18
N LYS A 152 1.96 2.98 0.53
CA LYS A 152 2.53 1.79 1.20
C LYS A 152 1.56 1.18 2.21
N LEU A 153 0.90 2.00 3.03
CA LEU A 153 -0.03 1.52 4.04
C LEU A 153 -1.26 0.85 3.41
N VAL A 154 -1.89 1.52 2.44
CA VAL A 154 -3.04 0.99 1.71
C VAL A 154 -2.68 -0.35 1.08
N MET A 155 -1.49 -0.47 0.48
CA MET A 155 -1.03 -1.73 -0.10
C MET A 155 -0.85 -2.84 0.95
N ARG A 156 -0.27 -2.53 2.12
CA ARG A 156 -0.15 -3.49 3.24
C ARG A 156 -1.52 -3.97 3.71
N MET A 157 -2.51 -3.08 3.75
CA MET A 157 -3.89 -3.43 4.10
C MET A 157 -4.55 -4.35 3.06
N GLN A 158 -4.12 -4.34 1.80
CA GLN A 158 -4.66 -5.25 0.79
C GLN A 158 -4.37 -6.71 1.13
N VAL A 159 -3.18 -6.99 1.67
CA VAL A 159 -2.76 -8.35 2.04
C VAL A 159 -3.65 -8.93 3.14
N LEU A 160 -4.07 -8.10 4.09
CA LEU A 160 -4.98 -8.52 5.18
C LEU A 160 -6.29 -9.07 4.65
N ASP A 161 -6.85 -8.39 3.67
CA ASP A 161 -8.12 -8.78 3.10
C ASP A 161 -7.99 -9.99 2.14
N LEU A 162 -6.99 -9.95 1.26
CA LEU A 162 -6.73 -11.02 0.30
C LEU A 162 -6.46 -12.38 0.95
N LEU A 163 -5.80 -12.38 2.13
CA LEU A 163 -5.51 -13.58 2.91
C LEU A 163 -6.65 -13.99 3.86
N CYS A 164 -7.80 -13.31 3.79
CA CYS A 164 -8.97 -13.58 4.64
C CYS A 164 -8.61 -13.56 6.14
N ILE A 165 -7.76 -12.61 6.56
CA ILE A 165 -7.35 -12.47 7.95
C ILE A 165 -8.59 -12.22 8.82
N PRO A 166 -8.72 -12.88 10.00
CA PRO A 166 -9.87 -12.70 10.87
C PRO A 166 -10.10 -11.23 11.23
N PRO A 167 -11.36 -10.75 11.32
CA PRO A 167 -11.66 -9.35 11.62
C PRO A 167 -10.97 -8.82 12.88
N LYS A 168 -10.83 -9.65 13.93
CA LYS A 168 -10.13 -9.28 15.17
C LYS A 168 -8.65 -8.91 14.93
N VAL A 169 -7.98 -9.63 14.03
CA VAL A 169 -6.56 -9.38 13.69
C VAL A 169 -6.47 -8.17 12.75
N LYS A 170 -7.39 -8.02 11.78
CA LYS A 170 -7.51 -6.82 10.94
C LYS A 170 -7.67 -5.56 11.80
N GLN A 171 -8.58 -5.58 12.80
CA GLN A 171 -8.78 -4.50 13.76
C GLN A 171 -7.56 -4.25 14.65
N GLY A 172 -6.82 -5.31 14.99
CA GLY A 172 -5.53 -5.18 15.67
C GLY A 172 -4.55 -4.35 14.84
N PHE A 173 -4.42 -4.67 13.54
CA PHE A 173 -3.55 -3.93 12.63
C PHE A 173 -3.98 -2.47 12.44
N THR A 174 -5.27 -2.20 12.26
CA THR A 174 -5.77 -0.82 12.07
C THR A 174 -5.53 0.07 13.30
N ARG A 175 -5.35 -0.54 14.47
CA ARG A 175 -4.98 0.12 15.74
C ARG A 175 -3.48 0.06 16.05
N THR A 176 -2.64 -0.37 15.11
CA THR A 176 -1.18 -0.34 15.30
C THR A 176 -0.62 1.05 15.13
N ASN A 177 0.54 1.28 15.74
CA ASN A 177 1.35 2.48 15.53
C ASN A 177 1.64 2.76 14.04
N ALA A 178 1.63 1.75 13.16
CA ALA A 178 1.88 1.96 11.73
C ALA A 178 0.78 2.79 11.05
N VAL A 179 -0.49 2.51 11.37
CA VAL A 179 -1.62 3.31 10.84
C VAL A 179 -1.64 4.69 11.47
N TYR A 180 -1.52 4.75 12.81
CA TYR A 180 -1.46 6.01 13.53
C TYR A 180 -0.34 6.91 13.03
N GLN A 181 0.86 6.39 12.77
CA GLN A 181 1.99 7.18 12.27
C GLN A 181 1.74 7.77 10.88
N VAL A 182 0.97 7.11 10.01
CA VAL A 182 0.63 7.67 8.70
C VAL A 182 -0.36 8.81 8.87
N VAL A 183 -1.45 8.60 9.60
CA VAL A 183 -2.47 9.64 9.87
C VAL A 183 -1.84 10.83 10.60
N GLU A 184 -1.01 10.56 11.61
CA GLU A 184 -0.31 11.57 12.39
C GLU A 184 0.67 12.39 11.55
N LYS A 185 1.32 11.79 10.53
CA LYS A 185 2.16 12.54 9.60
C LYS A 185 1.37 13.54 8.76
N PHE A 186 0.14 13.21 8.34
CA PHE A 186 -0.72 14.19 7.67
C PHE A 186 -1.04 15.35 8.63
N ARG A 187 -1.48 15.02 9.85
CA ARG A 187 -1.81 16.01 10.89
C ARG A 187 -0.64 16.93 11.23
N LEU A 188 0.53 16.38 11.54
CA LEU A 188 1.72 17.13 11.95
C LEU A 188 2.27 18.04 10.85
N ASN A 189 2.03 17.69 9.58
CA ASN A 189 2.45 18.51 8.44
C ASN A 189 1.35 19.47 7.94
N GLY A 190 0.20 19.51 8.62
CA GLY A 190 -0.96 20.33 8.23
C GLY A 190 -1.51 19.97 6.85
N VAL A 191 -1.34 18.72 6.40
CA VAL A 191 -1.75 18.27 5.06
C VAL A 191 -3.14 17.64 5.13
N GLN A 192 -4.06 18.12 4.31
CA GLN A 192 -5.38 17.52 4.09
C GLN A 192 -5.57 17.18 2.61
N VAL A 193 -6.20 16.04 2.33
CA VAL A 193 -6.57 15.65 0.97
C VAL A 193 -7.98 16.17 0.65
N LEU A 194 -8.09 16.97 -0.41
CA LEU A 194 -9.37 17.43 -0.93
C LEU A 194 -9.99 16.39 -1.88
N GLU A 195 -11.29 16.54 -2.14
CA GLU A 195 -12.07 15.60 -2.99
C GLU A 195 -11.53 15.49 -4.42
N ASP A 196 -10.94 16.56 -4.95
CA ASP A 196 -10.33 16.60 -6.28
C ASP A 196 -8.93 15.96 -6.32
N GLY A 197 -8.41 15.51 -5.18
CA GLY A 197 -7.06 14.96 -5.02
C GLY A 197 -5.98 16.01 -4.78
N THR A 198 -6.34 17.27 -4.56
CA THR A 198 -5.40 18.32 -4.20
C THR A 198 -4.95 18.17 -2.74
N LEU A 199 -3.66 18.39 -2.47
CA LEU A 199 -3.10 18.43 -1.13
C LEU A 199 -3.11 19.87 -0.62
N LYS A 200 -4.02 20.16 0.31
CA LYS A 200 -4.07 21.47 0.99
C LYS A 200 -3.13 21.44 2.18
N ARG A 201 -2.33 22.49 2.34
CA ARG A 201 -1.49 22.70 3.52
C ARG A 201 -1.99 23.91 4.29
N GLU A 202 -2.28 23.71 5.57
CA GLU A 202 -2.46 24.84 6.50
C GLU A 202 -1.07 25.41 6.80
N VAL A 203 -0.88 26.70 6.48
CA VAL A 203 0.36 27.44 6.72
C VAL A 203 0.32 28.04 8.10
#